data_AF-A0A524PA59-F1
#
_entry.id   AF-A0A524PA59-F1
#
_cell.length_a   1.000
_cell.length_b   1.000
_cell.length_c   1.000
_cell.angle_alpha   90.00
_cell.angle_beta   90.00
_cell.angle_gamma   90.00
#
_symmetry.space_group_name_H-M   'P 1'
#
loop_
_entity.id
_entity.type
_entity.pdbx_description
1 polymer ?
#
loop_
_entity_poly.entity_id
_entity_poly.type
_entity_poly.pdbx_seq_one_letter_code
_entity_poly.pdbx_strand_id
1 'polypeptide(L)'
;MLTGVGDSMHPPSVTYKSIVAYDGTDYAGFQRQKQATRTVQASLERALAAIGWEGHSILAAGRTDRGVHARGQVISFQILWRHRPDELTRAINANLPVDIAIRETAV
;
A
#
# COMPACT_ATOMS: atom_id res chain seq x y z
N MET A 1 6.07 -15.27 43.26
CA MET A 1 5.53 -15.96 42.08
C MET A 1 5.60 -15.00 40.90
N LEU A 2 6.49 -15.26 39.95
CA LEU A 2 6.60 -14.53 38.69
C LEU A 2 5.60 -15.16 37.72
N THR A 3 4.57 -14.44 37.28
CA THR A 3 3.77 -14.84 36.11
C THR A 3 4.14 -13.92 34.96
N GLY A 4 4.81 -14.51 33.97
CA GLY A 4 5.29 -13.84 32.78
C GLY A 4 4.15 -13.20 31.99
N VAL A 5 4.32 -11.92 31.71
CA VAL A 5 3.67 -11.29 30.56
C VAL A 5 4.45 -11.80 29.35
N GLY A 6 3.91 -12.81 28.68
CA GLY A 6 4.42 -13.27 27.41
C GLY A 6 4.31 -12.12 26.42
N ASP A 7 5.42 -11.42 26.22
CA ASP A 7 5.59 -10.49 25.11
C ASP A 7 5.34 -11.29 23.84
N SER A 8 4.14 -11.15 23.27
CA SER A 8 3.74 -11.85 22.07
C SER A 8 4.56 -11.26 20.95
N MET A 9 5.74 -11.85 20.70
CA MET A 9 6.68 -11.46 19.64
C MET A 9 5.99 -11.61 18.28
N HIS A 10 5.22 -10.60 17.90
CA HIS A 10 4.92 -10.33 16.52
C HIS A 10 6.28 -9.98 15.89
N PRO A 11 6.71 -10.67 14.82
CA PRO A 11 7.91 -10.24 14.10
C PRO A 11 7.70 -8.76 13.72
N PRO A 12 8.72 -7.89 13.88
CA PRO A 12 8.56 -6.48 13.58
C PRO A 12 8.11 -6.35 12.11
N SER A 13 7.03 -5.60 11.89
CA SER A 13 6.59 -5.25 10.54
C SER A 13 7.72 -4.53 9.83
N VAL A 14 8.07 -5.00 8.63
CA VAL A 14 9.14 -4.40 7.83
C VAL A 14 8.55 -3.25 7.01
N THR A 15 9.29 -2.15 6.89
CA THR A 15 8.91 -1.05 6.00
C THR A 15 9.30 -1.41 4.58
N TYR A 16 8.35 -1.31 3.66
CA TYR A 16 8.58 -1.50 2.22
C TYR A 16 8.40 -0.18 1.48
N LYS A 17 9.25 0.04 0.48
CA LYS A 17 9.08 1.03 -0.58
C LYS A 17 8.49 0.34 -1.81
N SER A 18 7.44 0.90 -2.39
CA SER A 18 6.88 0.43 -3.66
C SER A 18 6.81 1.53 -4.70
N ILE A 19 7.15 1.19 -5.95
CA ILE A 19 6.99 2.07 -7.12
C ILE A 19 5.64 1.76 -7.77
N VAL A 20 4.80 2.77 -7.89
CA VAL A 20 3.42 2.67 -8.37
C VAL A 20 3.27 3.43 -9.68
N ALA A 21 2.61 2.78 -10.65
CA ALA A 21 2.07 3.42 -11.83
C ALA A 21 0.54 3.41 -11.75
N TYR A 22 -0.10 4.48 -12.24
CA TYR A 22 -1.54 4.55 -12.33
C TYR A 22 -2.01 5.48 -13.44
N ASP A 23 -3.14 5.12 -14.04
CA ASP A 23 -3.96 6.02 -14.84
C ASP A 23 -4.91 6.77 -13.90
N GLY A 24 -4.72 8.09 -13.78
CA GLY A 24 -5.50 8.93 -12.88
C GLY A 24 -6.86 9.39 -13.42
N THR A 25 -7.24 9.04 -14.66
CA THR A 25 -8.42 9.59 -15.35
C THR A 25 -9.69 9.52 -14.50
N ASP A 26 -9.96 8.35 -13.91
CA ASP A 26 -11.16 8.09 -13.10
C ASP A 26 -10.95 8.29 -11.59
N TYR A 27 -9.83 8.89 -11.19
CA TYR A 27 -9.45 9.09 -9.79
C TYR A 27 -9.59 10.54 -9.37
N ALA A 28 -10.16 10.77 -8.19
CA ALA A 28 -10.27 12.07 -7.53
C ALA A 28 -8.94 12.57 -6.94
N GLY A 29 -7.82 12.21 -7.57
CA GLY A 29 -6.46 12.45 -7.12
C GLY A 29 -5.88 11.32 -6.29
N PHE A 30 -4.67 11.55 -5.79
CA PHE A 30 -3.95 10.55 -5.01
C PHE A 30 -4.56 10.35 -3.63
N GLN A 31 -4.68 11.44 -2.86
CA GLN A 31 -5.00 11.39 -1.44
C GLN A 31 -6.42 10.90 -1.18
N ARG A 32 -6.60 10.03 -0.18
CA ARG A 32 -7.91 9.64 0.36
C ARG A 32 -8.67 10.86 0.87
N GLN A 33 -9.94 10.98 0.53
CA GLN A 33 -10.84 12.06 0.96
C GLN A 33 -12.14 11.47 1.50
N LYS A 34 -12.85 12.20 2.38
CA LYS A 34 -14.07 11.72 3.03
C LYS A 34 -15.24 11.53 2.05
N GLN A 35 -15.35 12.40 1.05
CA GLN A 35 -16.46 12.41 0.09
C GLN A 35 -16.10 11.75 -1.26
N ALA A 36 -14.82 11.52 -1.53
CA ALA A 36 -14.38 10.94 -2.79
C ALA A 36 -14.45 9.41 -2.76
N THR A 37 -15.18 8.83 -3.71
CA THR A 37 -15.40 7.39 -3.80
C THR A 37 -14.20 6.62 -4.37
N ARG A 38 -13.35 7.28 -5.16
CA ARG A 38 -12.23 6.63 -5.86
C ARG A 38 -10.97 7.50 -5.86
N THR A 39 -10.02 7.16 -4.99
CA THR A 39 -8.69 7.78 -4.90
C THR A 39 -7.62 6.70 -5.00
N VAL A 40 -6.42 7.07 -5.45
CA VAL A 40 -5.33 6.10 -5.66
C VAL A 40 -4.91 5.51 -4.31
N GLN A 41 -4.74 6.36 -3.29
CA GLN A 41 -4.38 5.96 -1.94
C GLN A 41 -5.39 4.96 -1.37
N ALA A 42 -6.70 5.25 -1.43
CA ALA A 42 -7.71 4.33 -0.89
C ALA A 42 -7.78 2.99 -1.62
N SER A 43 -7.39 2.95 -2.91
CA SER A 43 -7.35 1.72 -3.69
C SER A 43 -6.14 0.87 -3.32
N LEU A 44 -4.97 1.50 -3.16
CA LEU A 44 -3.75 0.85 -2.65
C LEU A 44 -3.95 0.29 -1.24
N GLU A 45 -4.54 1.09 -0.34
CA GLU A 45 -4.83 0.67 1.04
C GLU A 45 -5.82 -0.51 1.09
N ARG A 46 -6.85 -0.53 0.24
CA ARG A 46 -7.75 -1.68 0.12
C ARG A 46 -7.04 -2.94 -0.40
N ALA A 47 -6.18 -2.80 -1.40
CA ALA A 47 -5.41 -3.92 -1.93
C ALA A 47 -4.43 -4.49 -0.91
N LEU A 48 -3.79 -3.61 -0.12
CA LEU A 48 -2.93 -4.00 1.00
C LEU A 48 -3.73 -4.71 2.11
N ALA A 49 -4.89 -4.16 2.49
CA ALA A 49 -5.74 -4.78 3.51
C ALA A 49 -6.19 -6.18 3.11
N ALA A 50 -6.48 -6.42 1.82
CA ALA A 50 -6.85 -7.74 1.30
C ALA A 50 -5.77 -8.81 1.47
N ILE A 51 -4.50 -8.42 1.67
CA ILE A 51 -3.36 -9.33 1.89
C ILE A 51 -2.84 -9.30 3.33
N GLY A 52 -3.62 -8.77 4.27
CA GLY A 52 -3.30 -8.78 5.70
C GLY A 52 -2.54 -7.55 6.21
N TRP A 53 -2.57 -6.44 5.47
CA TRP A 53 -2.07 -5.17 6.01
C TRP A 53 -3.07 -4.55 6.99
N GLU A 54 -2.61 -4.25 8.20
CA GLU A 54 -3.42 -3.66 9.27
C GLU A 54 -3.12 -2.17 9.52
N GLY A 55 -2.37 -1.53 8.60
CA GLY A 55 -2.02 -0.13 8.73
C GLY A 55 -3.18 0.83 8.45
N HIS A 56 -3.07 2.05 8.99
CA HIS A 56 -4.13 3.06 8.88
C HIS A 56 -4.06 3.90 7.59
N SER A 57 -2.83 4.16 7.14
CA SER A 57 -2.54 5.00 5.97
C SER A 57 -1.19 4.66 5.41
N ILE A 58 -1.09 4.58 4.08
CA ILE A 58 0.21 4.57 3.40
C ILE A 58 0.81 5.99 3.37
N LEU A 59 2.14 6.08 3.27
CA LEU A 59 2.84 7.33 2.99
C LEU A 59 3.20 7.38 1.51
N ALA A 60 3.16 8.58 0.91
CA ALA A 60 3.51 8.78 -0.49
C ALA A 60 4.54 9.90 -0.64
N ALA A 61 5.39 9.78 -1.66
CA ALA A 61 6.42 10.78 -1.95
C ALA A 61 5.83 12.12 -2.42
N GLY A 62 4.65 12.10 -3.04
CA GLY A 62 3.94 13.31 -3.42
C GLY A 62 2.44 13.06 -3.61
N ARG A 63 1.66 14.14 -3.63
CA ARG A 63 0.23 14.09 -3.97
C ARG A 63 0.06 14.48 -5.44
N THR A 64 -0.90 13.88 -6.10
CA THR A 64 -1.35 14.30 -7.43
C THR A 64 -2.81 14.71 -7.40
N ASP A 65 -3.17 15.69 -8.22
CA ASP A 65 -4.54 16.15 -8.37
C ASP A 65 -5.40 15.18 -9.18
N ARG A 66 -6.71 15.45 -9.23
CA ARG A 66 -7.69 14.68 -10.01
C ARG A 66 -7.26 14.58 -11.47
N GLY A 67 -7.34 13.38 -12.05
CA GLY A 67 -7.00 13.13 -13.45
C GLY A 67 -5.51 12.96 -13.73
N VAL A 68 -4.61 13.31 -12.80
CA VAL A 68 -3.16 13.21 -13.03
C VAL A 68 -2.70 11.76 -12.97
N HIS A 69 -1.92 11.32 -13.96
CA HIS A 69 -1.33 9.98 -14.03
C HIS A 69 0.09 9.96 -13.42
N ALA A 70 0.57 8.77 -13.06
CA ALA A 70 1.97 8.58 -12.65
C ALA A 70 2.55 7.29 -13.20
N ARG A 71 3.86 7.28 -13.49
CA ARG A 71 4.62 6.08 -13.90
C ARG A 71 5.56 5.54 -12.81
N GLY A 72 5.74 6.31 -11.73
CA GLY A 72 6.73 6.04 -10.70
C GLY A 72 6.47 6.81 -9.40
N GLN A 73 5.20 6.93 -9.01
CA GLN A 73 4.86 7.41 -7.67
C GLN A 73 5.48 6.44 -6.65
N VAL A 74 6.10 6.96 -5.59
CA VAL A 74 6.68 6.12 -4.55
C VAL A 74 5.80 6.14 -3.32
N ILE A 75 5.51 4.96 -2.78
CA ILE A 75 4.80 4.81 -1.51
C ILE A 75 5.63 4.02 -0.51
N SER A 76 5.40 4.23 0.78
CA SER A 76 5.91 3.38 1.85
C SER A 76 4.82 2.94 2.82
N PHE A 77 4.95 1.71 3.30
CA PHE A 77 4.05 1.09 4.26
C PHE A 77 4.78 -0.01 5.03
N GLN A 78 4.29 -0.30 6.23
CA GLN A 78 4.80 -1.40 7.06
C GLN A 78 3.85 -2.59 6.98
N ILE A 79 4.37 -3.78 6.68
CA ILE A 79 3.58 -5.01 6.65
C ILE A 79 4.43 -6.19 7.15
N LEU A 80 3.78 -7.13 7.83
CA LEU A 80 4.37 -8.42 8.10
C LEU A 80 4.20 -9.32 6.86
N TRP A 81 5.30 -9.57 6.16
CA TRP A 81 5.29 -10.39 4.95
C TRP A 81 6.44 -11.41 5.00
N ARG A 82 6.12 -12.70 4.83
CA ARG A 82 7.07 -13.82 5.00
C ARG A 82 7.69 -14.31 3.69
N HIS A 83 7.23 -13.80 2.54
CA HIS A 83 7.70 -14.19 1.22
C HIS A 83 8.63 -13.13 0.63
N ARG A 84 9.16 -13.37 -0.57
CA ARG A 84 10.07 -12.42 -1.22
C ARG A 84 9.34 -11.13 -1.63
N PRO A 85 10.04 -9.99 -1.77
CA PRO A 85 9.41 -8.73 -2.19
C PRO A 85 8.70 -8.81 -3.55
N ASP A 86 9.18 -9.63 -4.50
CA ASP A 86 8.50 -9.82 -5.78
C ASP A 86 7.17 -10.57 -5.65
N GLU A 87 7.05 -11.43 -4.64
CA GLU A 87 5.78 -12.07 -4.28
C GLU A 87 4.80 -11.07 -3.65
N LEU A 88 5.31 -10.10 -2.86
CA LEU A 88 4.50 -9.00 -2.33
C LEU A 88 3.96 -8.12 -3.48
N THR A 89 4.82 -7.77 -4.45
CA THR A 89 4.39 -7.04 -5.66
C THR A 89 3.24 -7.77 -6.38
N ARG A 90 3.37 -9.08 -6.60
CA ARG A 90 2.33 -9.89 -7.26
C ARG A 90 1.05 -9.95 -6.43
N ALA A 91 1.16 -10.13 -5.11
CA ALA A 91 0.01 -10.21 -4.20
C ALA A 91 -0.78 -8.90 -4.17
N ILE A 92 -0.10 -7.75 -4.12
CA ILE A 92 -0.75 -6.43 -4.17
C ILE A 92 -1.44 -6.24 -5.53
N ASN A 93 -0.74 -6.51 -6.64
CA ASN A 93 -1.28 -6.36 -7.99
C ASN A 93 -2.52 -7.22 -8.25
N ALA A 94 -2.59 -8.43 -7.69
CA ALA A 94 -3.77 -9.29 -7.81
C ALA A 94 -5.04 -8.69 -7.18
N ASN A 95 -4.89 -7.72 -6.27
CA ASN A 95 -5.98 -7.05 -5.57
C ASN A 95 -6.19 -5.60 -6.02
N LEU A 96 -5.40 -5.12 -6.98
CA LEU A 96 -5.52 -3.76 -7.52
C LEU A 96 -6.51 -3.70 -8.69
N PRO A 97 -7.23 -2.58 -8.84
CA PRO A 97 -7.90 -2.25 -10.10
C PRO A 97 -6.91 -2.21 -11.27
N VAL A 98 -7.39 -2.51 -12.48
CA VAL A 98 -6.56 -2.64 -13.71
C VAL A 98 -5.74 -1.38 -14.06
N ASP A 99 -6.17 -0.22 -13.57
CA ASP A 99 -5.56 1.09 -13.81
C ASP A 99 -4.51 1.48 -12.76
N ILE A 100 -4.19 0.61 -11.79
CA ILE A 100 -3.09 0.79 -10.84
C ILE A 100 -2.20 -0.45 -10.86
N ALA A 101 -0.89 -0.25 -10.91
CA ALA A 101 0.07 -1.33 -10.82
C ALA A 101 1.26 -0.96 -9.92
N ILE A 102 1.66 -1.90 -9.06
CA ILE A 102 2.97 -1.94 -8.41
C ILE A 102 3.98 -2.48 -9.43
N ARG A 103 5.02 -1.69 -9.70
CA ARG A 103 6.11 -2.06 -10.61
C ARG A 103 7.25 -2.76 -9.91
N GLU A 104 7.54 -2.35 -8.69
CA GLU A 104 8.66 -2.84 -7.89
C GLU A 104 8.35 -2.64 -6.41
N THR A 105 8.76 -3.59 -5.58
CA THR A 105 8.72 -3.51 -4.11
C THR A 105 10.08 -3.92 -3.56
N ALA A 106 10.60 -3.13 -2.62
CA ALA A 106 11.85 -3.38 -1.91
C ALA A 106 11.73 -2.96 -0.45
N VAL A 107 12.59 -3.50 0.40
CA VAL A 107 12.75 -3.08 1.81
C VAL A 107 13.55 -1.80 1.88
#